data_AF-A0A9Q9BHH0-F1
#
_entry.id   AF-A0A9Q9BHH0-F1
#
_cell.length_a   1.000
_cell.length_b   1.000
_cell.length_c   1.000
_cell.angle_alpha   90.00
_cell.angle_beta   90.00
_cell.angle_gamma   90.00
#
_symmetry.space_group_name_H-M   'P 1'
#
loop_
_entity.id
_entity.type
_entity.pdbx_description
1 polymer ?
#
loop_
_entity_poly.entity_id
_entity_poly.type
_entity_poly.pdbx_seq_one_letter_code
_entity_poly.pdbx_strand_id
1 'polypeptide(L)'
;MTKKIKARSYFFNLIGFITLAAASVMLFSCSSLPTDETVPGNLTPIELNQRAQEELDNGYLRNALEYYKIVIKRYGSDASIRTAAEYEIAHIYITQNKWLEADDMLKAIIDRYEMAGGAGLAPKYLVLARKDYKKTQEYIQKYNLRKTTKDNPEKTEEQV
;
A
#
# COMPACT_ATOMS: atom_id res chain seq x y z
N MET A 1 -53.78 -38.03 -28.96
CA MET A 1 -53.76 -36.67 -28.36
C MET A 1 -52.89 -36.73 -27.09
N THR A 2 -51.59 -36.47 -27.18
CA THR A 2 -50.64 -36.65 -26.05
C THR A 2 -49.85 -35.37 -25.83
N LYS A 3 -50.21 -34.63 -24.76
CA LYS A 3 -49.47 -33.48 -24.25
C LYS A 3 -48.25 -33.98 -23.47
N LYS A 4 -47.04 -33.93 -24.07
CA LYS A 4 -45.78 -34.15 -23.35
C LYS A 4 -44.64 -33.25 -23.86
N ILE A 5 -44.81 -31.93 -23.79
CA ILE A 5 -43.71 -31.00 -24.10
C ILE A 5 -43.80 -29.75 -23.21
N LYS A 6 -43.55 -29.87 -21.90
CA LYS A 6 -43.26 -28.69 -21.05
C LYS A 6 -42.21 -28.93 -19.97
N ALA A 7 -41.96 -30.16 -19.54
CA ALA A 7 -41.04 -30.45 -18.42
C ALA A 7 -39.54 -30.22 -18.74
N ARG A 8 -39.12 -30.35 -20.01
CA ARG A 8 -37.70 -30.31 -20.38
C ARG A 8 -37.08 -28.90 -20.35
N SER A 9 -37.90 -27.85 -20.50
CA SER A 9 -37.43 -26.45 -20.53
C SER A 9 -37.15 -25.86 -19.15
N TYR A 10 -37.89 -26.32 -18.13
CA TYR A 10 -37.70 -25.85 -16.74
C TYR A 10 -36.44 -26.44 -16.09
N PHE A 11 -36.03 -27.65 -16.47
CA PHE A 11 -34.82 -28.29 -15.92
C PHE A 11 -33.52 -27.59 -16.35
N PHE A 12 -33.41 -27.16 -17.62
CA PHE A 12 -32.23 -26.45 -18.11
C PHE A 12 -32.13 -25.02 -17.57
N ASN A 13 -33.25 -24.32 -17.38
CA ASN A 13 -33.28 -22.99 -16.76
C ASN A 13 -32.99 -23.03 -15.25
N LEU A 14 -33.39 -24.10 -14.55
CA LEU A 14 -33.11 -24.28 -13.13
C LEU A 14 -31.62 -24.55 -12.86
N ILE A 15 -30.96 -25.35 -13.71
CA ILE A 15 -29.52 -25.61 -13.62
C ILE A 15 -28.71 -24.34 -13.92
N GLY A 16 -29.11 -23.54 -14.91
CA GLY A 16 -28.47 -22.25 -15.23
C GLY A 16 -28.60 -21.19 -14.12
N PHE A 17 -29.71 -21.17 -13.40
CA PHE A 17 -29.89 -20.30 -12.23
C PHE A 17 -29.05 -20.76 -11.03
N ILE A 18 -28.88 -22.07 -10.83
CA ILE A 18 -28.06 -22.63 -9.75
C ILE A 18 -26.56 -22.39 -10.01
N THR A 19 -26.09 -22.51 -11.25
CA THR A 19 -24.69 -22.20 -11.58
C THR A 19 -24.37 -20.71 -11.50
N LEU A 20 -25.31 -19.83 -11.87
CA LEU A 20 -25.17 -18.38 -11.70
C LEU A 20 -25.17 -17.96 -10.22
N ALA A 21 -25.98 -18.62 -9.37
CA ALA A 21 -25.99 -18.36 -7.93
C ALA A 21 -24.75 -18.90 -7.20
N ALA A 22 -24.17 -20.01 -7.66
CA ALA A 22 -22.94 -20.58 -7.08
C ALA A 22 -21.69 -19.74 -7.40
N ALA A 23 -21.65 -19.02 -8.54
CA ALA A 23 -20.55 -18.13 -8.88
C ALA A 23 -20.49 -16.86 -8.00
N SER A 24 -21.61 -16.45 -7.41
CA SER A 24 -21.73 -15.23 -6.60
C SER A 24 -21.05 -15.32 -5.23
N VAL A 25 -20.74 -16.53 -4.73
CA VAL A 25 -20.24 -16.75 -3.37
C VAL A 25 -18.71 -16.64 -3.28
N MET A 26 -17.98 -16.64 -4.40
CA MET A 26 -16.51 -16.69 -4.42
C MET A 26 -15.81 -15.32 -4.30
N LEU A 27 -16.54 -14.20 -4.11
CA LEU A 27 -15.96 -12.85 -4.12
C LEU A 27 -15.63 -12.27 -2.74
N PHE A 28 -15.69 -13.05 -1.66
CA PHE A 28 -15.34 -12.59 -0.31
C PHE A 28 -13.99 -13.16 0.14
N SER A 29 -12.90 -12.77 -0.53
CA SER A 29 -11.57 -12.92 0.05
C SER A 29 -11.30 -11.73 0.97
N CYS A 30 -11.64 -11.88 2.24
CA CYS A 30 -11.33 -10.89 3.26
C CYS A 30 -9.92 -11.19 3.80
N SER A 31 -8.88 -10.58 3.25
CA SER A 31 -7.58 -10.56 3.91
C SER A 31 -7.60 -9.45 4.97
N SER A 32 -7.40 -9.81 6.24
CA SER A 32 -7.24 -8.82 7.29
C SER A 32 -5.86 -8.16 7.17
N LEU A 33 -5.79 -6.85 7.40
CA LEU A 33 -4.51 -6.14 7.44
C LEU A 33 -3.62 -6.70 8.55
N PRO A 34 -2.30 -6.84 8.33
CA PRO A 34 -1.39 -7.21 9.41
C PRO A 34 -1.39 -6.11 10.47
N THR A 35 -1.37 -6.50 11.73
CA THR A 35 -1.27 -5.60 12.88
C THR A 35 -0.14 -6.07 13.77
N ASP A 36 0.29 -5.20 14.68
CA ASP A 36 1.33 -5.56 15.64
C ASP A 36 0.96 -6.76 16.53
N GLU A 37 -0.33 -7.03 16.71
CA GLU A 37 -0.86 -8.16 17.48
C GLU A 37 -0.93 -9.45 16.66
N THR A 38 -1.27 -9.37 15.37
CA THR A 38 -1.40 -10.55 14.50
C THR A 38 -0.07 -11.02 13.94
N VAL A 39 0.93 -10.14 13.88
CA VAL A 39 2.27 -10.45 13.39
C VAL A 39 3.15 -10.98 14.54
N PRO A 40 3.78 -12.17 14.41
CA PRO A 40 4.59 -12.75 15.48
C PRO A 40 5.61 -11.77 16.08
N GLY A 41 5.63 -11.65 17.42
CA GLY A 41 6.39 -10.61 18.14
C GLY A 41 7.91 -10.72 18.04
N ASN A 42 8.43 -11.91 17.70
CA ASN A 42 9.86 -12.22 17.65
C ASN A 42 10.51 -12.01 16.28
N LEU A 43 9.76 -11.50 15.30
CA LEU A 43 10.27 -11.29 13.94
C LEU A 43 11.25 -10.14 13.88
N THR A 44 12.41 -10.42 13.30
CA THR A 44 13.47 -9.46 13.06
C THR A 44 13.06 -8.40 12.03
N PRO A 45 13.76 -7.26 11.97
CA PRO A 45 13.55 -6.26 10.92
C PRO A 45 13.65 -6.84 9.49
N ILE A 46 14.55 -7.80 9.27
CA ILE A 46 14.74 -8.46 7.98
C ILE A 46 13.50 -9.27 7.60
N GLU A 47 12.98 -10.08 8.53
CA GLU A 47 11.80 -10.92 8.28
C GLU A 47 10.52 -10.09 8.12
N LEU A 48 10.42 -8.95 8.80
CA LEU A 48 9.31 -8.01 8.59
C LEU A 48 9.41 -7.32 7.22
N ASN A 49 10.60 -6.86 6.84
CA ASN A 49 10.83 -6.29 5.51
C ASN A 49 10.56 -7.31 4.39
N GLN A 50 10.96 -8.57 4.58
CA GLN A 50 10.68 -9.63 3.61
C GLN A 50 9.17 -9.81 3.44
N ARG A 51 8.40 -9.89 4.52
CA ARG A 51 6.93 -9.96 4.43
C ARG A 51 6.34 -8.74 3.72
N ALA A 52 6.83 -7.54 4.03
CA ALA A 52 6.38 -6.32 3.35
C ALA A 52 6.62 -6.40 1.83
N GLN A 53 7.79 -6.87 1.40
CA GLN A 53 8.13 -7.04 -0.01
C GLN A 53 7.30 -8.15 -0.67
N GLU A 54 7.05 -9.27 0.01
CA GLU A 54 6.14 -10.32 -0.48
C GLU A 54 4.72 -9.77 -0.71
N GLU A 55 4.21 -8.92 0.17
CA GLU A 55 2.92 -8.23 -0.05
C GLU A 55 2.97 -7.27 -1.24
N LEU A 56 4.08 -6.55 -1.46
CA LEU A 56 4.26 -5.69 -2.64
C LEU A 56 4.29 -6.50 -3.93
N ASP A 57 5.01 -7.61 -3.97
CA ASP A 57 5.10 -8.53 -5.11
C ASP A 57 3.73 -9.10 -5.48
N ASN A 58 2.86 -9.29 -4.48
CA ASN A 58 1.46 -9.71 -4.67
C ASN A 58 0.50 -8.54 -4.97
N GLY A 59 0.98 -7.30 -5.02
CA GLY A 59 0.17 -6.11 -5.27
C GLY A 59 -0.63 -5.60 -4.06
N TYR A 60 -0.42 -6.16 -2.87
CA TYR A 60 -1.11 -5.79 -1.64
C TYR A 60 -0.44 -4.60 -0.92
N LEU A 61 -0.50 -3.44 -1.57
CA LEU A 61 0.16 -2.20 -1.09
C LEU A 61 -0.23 -1.82 0.35
N ARG A 62 -1.50 -2.07 0.74
CA ARG A 62 -1.99 -1.77 2.09
C ARG A 62 -1.36 -2.68 3.15
N ASN A 63 -1.19 -3.97 2.85
CA ASN A 63 -0.56 -4.92 3.76
C ASN A 63 0.93 -4.59 3.92
N ALA A 64 1.63 -4.31 2.81
CA ALA A 64 3.02 -3.89 2.83
C ALA A 64 3.24 -2.63 3.69
N LEU A 65 2.36 -1.64 3.54
CA LEU A 65 2.39 -0.41 4.33
C LEU A 65 2.29 -0.71 5.84
N GLU A 66 1.38 -1.60 6.25
CA GLU A 66 1.24 -1.99 7.65
C GLU A 66 2.46 -2.74 8.18
N TYR A 67 3.08 -3.62 7.41
CA TYR A 67 4.34 -4.25 7.83
C TYR A 67 5.46 -3.22 8.06
N TYR A 68 5.62 -2.22 7.19
CA TYR A 68 6.62 -1.17 7.43
C TYR A 68 6.30 -0.29 8.64
N LYS A 69 5.03 -0.02 8.91
CA LYS A 69 4.62 0.65 10.16
C LYS A 69 4.99 -0.19 11.38
N ILE A 70 4.82 -1.51 11.33
CA ILE A 70 5.24 -2.43 12.38
C ILE A 70 6.77 -2.41 12.56
N VAL A 71 7.55 -2.37 11.47
CA VAL A 71 9.02 -2.20 11.53
C VAL A 71 9.39 -0.93 12.29
N ILE A 72 8.78 0.21 11.95
CA ILE A 72 9.03 1.48 12.64
C ILE A 72 8.60 1.41 14.11
N LYS A 73 7.45 0.79 14.40
CA LYS A 73 6.95 0.64 15.76
C LYS A 73 7.90 -0.18 16.65
N ARG A 74 8.41 -1.31 16.14
CA ARG A 74 9.24 -2.25 16.92
C ARG A 74 10.73 -1.86 16.95
N TYR A 75 11.22 -1.27 15.86
CA TYR A 75 12.66 -1.09 15.60
C TYR A 75 13.05 0.33 15.18
N GLY A 76 12.11 1.28 15.17
CA GLY A 76 12.34 2.64 14.68
C GLY A 76 13.24 3.52 15.56
N SER A 77 13.67 3.04 16.72
CA SER A 77 14.73 3.68 17.51
C SER A 77 16.09 3.59 16.82
N ASP A 78 16.31 2.57 16.00
CA ASP A 78 17.46 2.49 15.09
C ASP A 78 17.20 3.36 13.86
N ALA A 79 18.01 4.41 13.70
CA ALA A 79 17.83 5.37 12.62
C ALA A 79 18.02 4.75 11.23
N SER A 80 18.84 3.72 11.07
CA SER A 80 19.06 3.03 9.81
C SER A 80 17.82 2.22 9.42
N ILE A 81 17.28 1.43 10.37
CA ILE A 81 16.07 0.63 10.16
C ILE A 81 14.87 1.54 9.89
N ARG A 82 14.72 2.61 10.68
CA ARG A 82 13.66 3.59 10.48
C ARG A 82 13.74 4.24 9.11
N THR A 83 14.93 4.70 8.70
CA THR A 83 15.13 5.34 7.39
C THR A 83 14.79 4.41 6.24
N ALA A 84 15.16 3.13 6.35
CA ALA A 84 14.81 2.13 5.36
C ALA A 84 13.29 1.98 5.23
N ALA A 85 12.59 1.75 6.33
CA ALA A 85 11.14 1.56 6.32
C ALA A 85 10.37 2.81 5.88
N GLU A 86 10.77 4.00 6.32
CA GLU A 86 10.16 5.27 5.87
C GLU A 86 10.34 5.49 4.37
N TYR A 87 11.50 5.14 3.81
CA TYR A 87 11.68 5.21 2.35
C TYR A 87 10.71 4.29 1.61
N GLU A 88 10.54 3.05 2.06
CA GLU A 88 9.63 2.10 1.42
C GLU A 88 8.16 2.58 1.52
N ILE A 89 7.76 3.16 2.66
CA ILE A 89 6.43 3.79 2.82
C ILE A 89 6.25 4.92 1.81
N ALA A 90 7.24 5.81 1.67
CA ALA A 90 7.15 6.91 0.72
C ALA A 90 7.04 6.42 -0.73
N HIS A 91 7.75 5.33 -1.08
CA HIS A 91 7.65 4.70 -2.39
C HIS A 91 6.27 4.08 -2.65
N ILE A 92 5.66 3.48 -1.62
CA ILE A 92 4.26 3.01 -1.68
C ILE A 92 3.30 4.17 -1.92
N TYR A 93 3.49 5.31 -1.25
CA TYR A 93 2.66 6.50 -1.45
C TYR A 93 2.73 7.03 -2.88
N ILE A 94 3.91 7.04 -3.51
CA ILE A 94 4.03 7.32 -4.95
C ILE A 94 3.18 6.35 -5.78
N THR A 95 3.26 5.06 -5.49
CA THR A 95 2.48 4.02 -6.19
C THR A 95 0.97 4.21 -6.01
N GLN A 96 0.54 4.73 -4.85
CA GLN A 96 -0.85 5.06 -4.54
C GLN A 96 -1.29 6.44 -5.06
N ASN A 97 -0.42 7.21 -5.75
CA ASN A 97 -0.65 8.61 -6.12
C ASN A 97 -0.86 9.58 -4.93
N LYS A 98 -0.44 9.18 -3.73
CA LYS A 98 -0.39 10.02 -2.52
C LYS A 98 0.84 10.92 -2.56
N TRP A 99 0.86 11.82 -3.55
CA TRP A 99 2.06 12.58 -3.90
C TRP A 99 2.50 13.56 -2.82
N LEU A 100 1.57 14.15 -2.06
CA LEU A 100 1.91 15.12 -1.01
C LEU A 100 2.49 14.40 0.21
N GLU A 101 1.95 13.25 0.58
CA GLU A 101 2.44 12.41 1.68
C GLU A 101 3.80 11.80 1.35
N ALA A 102 3.99 11.35 0.11
CA ALA A 102 5.30 10.93 -0.38
C ALA A 102 6.31 12.08 -0.30
N ASP A 103 5.91 13.29 -0.70
CA ASP A 103 6.78 14.47 -0.69
C ASP A 103 7.32 14.80 0.70
N ASP A 104 6.42 14.90 1.68
CA ASP A 104 6.77 15.22 3.06
C ASP A 104 7.71 14.19 3.65
N MET A 105 7.44 12.90 3.40
CA MET A 105 8.25 11.80 3.91
C MET A 105 9.63 11.73 3.25
N LEU A 106 9.71 11.90 1.93
CA LEU A 106 10.97 11.92 1.18
C LEU A 106 11.84 13.10 1.61
N LYS A 107 11.22 14.28 1.80
CA LYS A 107 11.93 15.45 2.30
C LYS A 107 12.50 15.19 3.70
N ALA A 108 11.73 14.61 4.60
CA ALA A 108 12.18 14.30 5.96
C ALA A 108 13.37 13.32 5.95
N ILE A 109 13.38 12.34 5.03
CA ILE A 109 14.52 11.43 4.86
C ILE A 109 15.75 12.19 4.37
N ILE A 110 15.61 13.03 3.34
CA ILE A 110 16.73 13.82 2.78
C ILE A 110 17.31 14.75 3.86
N ASP A 111 16.45 15.48 4.57
CA ASP A 111 16.86 16.39 5.65
C ASP A 111 17.66 15.64 6.72
N ARG A 112 17.27 14.41 7.08
CA ARG A 112 18.02 13.58 8.04
C ARG A 112 19.46 13.32 7.60
N TYR A 113 19.68 13.04 6.32
CA TYR A 113 21.02 12.82 5.78
C TYR A 113 21.86 14.10 5.69
N GLU A 114 21.22 15.24 5.41
CA GLU A 114 21.89 16.52 5.22
C GLU A 114 22.22 17.24 6.53
N MET A 115 21.53 16.88 7.62
CA MET A 115 21.83 17.31 8.97
C MET A 115 22.86 16.40 9.65
N ALA A 116 23.29 16.74 10.87
CA ALA A 116 24.24 15.96 11.68
C ALA A 116 23.80 14.49 11.95
N GLY A 117 22.54 14.14 11.64
CA GLY A 117 21.98 12.79 11.78
C GLY A 117 22.28 11.82 10.62
N GLY A 118 22.99 12.25 9.57
CA GLY A 118 23.31 11.41 8.42
C GLY A 118 24.51 10.47 8.63
N ALA A 119 25.38 10.78 9.59
CA ALA A 119 26.57 9.99 9.89
C ALA A 119 26.15 8.60 10.42
N GLY A 120 26.41 7.55 9.64
CA GLY A 120 26.10 6.15 9.98
C GLY A 120 24.87 5.57 9.27
N LEU A 121 24.16 6.35 8.45
CA LEU A 121 23.07 5.86 7.63
C LEU A 121 23.58 5.28 6.30
N ALA A 122 22.89 4.25 5.79
CA ALA A 122 23.26 3.62 4.52
C ALA A 122 23.02 4.58 3.33
N PRO A 123 24.05 4.95 2.54
CA PRO A 123 23.92 5.98 1.49
C PRO A 123 22.87 5.68 0.41
N LYS A 124 22.51 4.40 0.22
CA LYS A 124 21.53 3.98 -0.80
C LYS A 124 20.18 4.69 -0.66
N TYR A 125 19.69 4.90 0.56
CA TYR A 125 18.37 5.49 0.76
C TYR A 125 18.36 7.00 0.49
N LEU A 126 19.49 7.70 0.64
CA LEU A 126 19.60 9.09 0.20
C LEU A 126 19.47 9.21 -1.33
N VAL A 127 20.16 8.35 -2.06
CA VAL A 127 20.12 8.35 -3.53
C VAL A 127 18.71 8.07 -4.03
N LEU A 128 18.06 7.05 -3.47
CA LEU A 128 16.70 6.68 -3.83
C LEU A 128 15.69 7.77 -3.44
N ALA A 129 15.77 8.31 -2.22
CA ALA A 129 14.88 9.37 -1.75
C ALA A 129 14.99 10.61 -2.63
N ARG A 130 16.19 11.03 -3.05
CA ARG A 130 16.36 12.18 -3.95
C ARG A 130 15.75 11.96 -5.33
N LYS A 131 15.89 10.75 -5.88
CA LYS A 131 15.31 10.39 -7.17
C LYS A 131 13.78 10.46 -7.12
N ASP A 132 13.20 9.84 -6.10
CA ASP A 132 11.75 9.80 -5.91
C ASP A 132 11.20 11.19 -5.54
N TYR A 133 11.93 11.96 -4.72
CA TYR A 133 11.56 13.34 -4.38
C TYR A 133 11.48 14.23 -5.62
N LYS A 134 12.47 14.13 -6.52
CA LYS A 134 12.45 14.87 -7.79
C LYS A 134 11.20 14.52 -8.62
N LYS A 135 10.92 13.23 -8.79
CA LYS A 135 9.73 12.74 -9.52
C LYS A 135 8.44 13.26 -8.88
N THR A 136 8.34 13.22 -7.56
CA THR A 136 7.19 13.71 -6.79
C THR A 136 6.98 15.21 -6.97
N GLN A 137 8.05 16.01 -6.89
CA GLN A 137 8.01 17.45 -7.13
C GLN A 137 7.54 17.80 -8.54
N GLU A 138 8.06 17.11 -9.57
CA GLU A 138 7.63 17.29 -10.96
C GLU A 138 6.13 17.03 -11.13
N TYR A 139 5.59 15.98 -10.48
CA TYR A 139 4.17 15.66 -10.52
C TYR A 139 3.32 16.73 -9.80
N ILE A 140 3.72 17.10 -8.57
CA ILE A 140 3.03 18.13 -7.79
C ILE A 140 2.94 19.44 -8.56
N GLN A 141 4.04 19.85 -9.21
CA GLN A 141 4.09 21.06 -10.01
C GLN A 141 3.18 20.95 -11.25
N LYS A 142 3.31 19.87 -12.01
CA LYS A 142 2.52 19.63 -13.24
C LYS A 142 1.01 19.70 -12.99
N TYR A 143 0.54 19.17 -11.86
CA TYR A 143 -0.88 19.09 -11.51
C TYR A 143 -1.33 20.13 -10.47
N ASN A 144 -0.46 21.07 -10.09
CA ASN A 144 -0.73 22.12 -9.10
C ASN A 144 -1.34 21.59 -7.78
N LEU A 145 -0.90 20.41 -7.32
CA LEU A 145 -1.58 19.68 -6.23
C LEU A 145 -1.69 20.49 -4.94
N ARG A 146 -0.64 21.23 -4.56
CA ARG A 146 -0.64 22.07 -3.35
C ARG A 146 -1.65 23.21 -3.39
N LYS A 147 -1.93 23.77 -4.58
CA LYS A 147 -2.96 24.80 -4.74
C LYS A 147 -4.35 24.18 -4.62
N THR A 148 -4.56 23.04 -5.28
CA THR A 148 -5.84 22.30 -5.23
C THR A 148 -6.21 21.88 -3.80
N THR A 149 -5.25 21.36 -3.02
CA THR A 149 -5.46 20.99 -1.60
C THR A 149 -5.77 22.22 -0.73
N LYS A 150 -5.13 23.36 -0.99
CA LYS A 150 -5.39 24.60 -0.25
C LYS A 150 -6.78 25.18 -0.57
N ASP A 151 -7.20 25.11 -1.82
CA ASP A 151 -8.47 25.68 -2.28
C ASP A 151 -9.67 24.74 -1.99
N ASN A 152 -9.44 23.44 -1.78
CA ASN A 152 -10.47 22.46 -1.45
C ASN A 152 -9.93 21.35 -0.51
N PRO A 153 -9.94 21.57 0.81
CA PRO A 153 -9.37 20.61 1.77
C PRO A 153 -10.16 19.29 1.86
N GLU A 154 -11.48 19.28 1.58
CA GLU A 154 -12.33 18.08 1.71
C GLU A 154 -11.98 16.96 0.70
N LYS A 155 -11.44 17.30 -0.48
CA LYS A 155 -11.01 16.28 -1.48
C LYS A 155 -9.75 15.49 -1.09
N THR A 156 -9.11 15.87 0.01
CA THR A 156 -7.90 15.20 0.51
C THR A 156 -8.24 13.90 1.24
N GLU A 157 -9.45 13.78 1.80
CA GLU A 157 -9.87 12.63 2.61
C GLU A 157 -10.35 11.43 1.76
N GLU A 158 -10.78 11.65 0.52
CA GLU A 158 -11.19 10.58 -0.41
C GLU A 158 -10.02 9.72 -0.94
N GLN A 159 -8.78 10.11 -0.65
CA GLN A 159 -7.58 9.38 -1.05
C GLN A 159 -6.98 8.54 0.08
N VAL A 160 -7.51 8.61 1.32
CA VAL A 160 -6.96 7.88 2.48
C VAL A 160 -7.28 6.39 2.43
#